data_AF-A0A3E0EA94-F1
#
_entry.id   AF-A0A3E0EA94-F1
#
_cell.length_a   1.000
_cell.length_b   1.000
_cell.length_c   1.000
_cell.angle_alpha   90.00
_cell.angle_beta   90.00
_cell.angle_gamma   90.00
#
_symmetry.space_group_name_H-M   'P 1'
#
loop_
_entity.id
_entity.type
_entity.pdbx_description
1 polymer ?
#
loop_
_entity_poly.entity_id
_entity_poly.type
_entity_poly.pdbx_seq_one_letter_code
_entity_poly.pdbx_strand_id
1 'polypeptide(L)'
;MEFILGAIFGFVCFFFVRYLKKQIHEKKGVKSKEYKNMPFKEKLRDTIRHIVFEYNIKRKNNDFLLNIYFDGIQLMQIMHRSHFPELCKSEYDVSFGLALYIPTKSMSINQIESLKLLLHEESEIIKHVDGGEISYFIVDLGTRIRFGGYLLTRIIKEVFNEQESKMSLKLFSEGELPYQLN
;
A
#
# COMPACT_ATOMS: atom_id res chain seq x y z
N MET A 1 -35.13 35.77 6.63
CA MET A 1 -35.41 34.77 5.58
C MET A 1 -34.12 34.16 5.03
N GLU A 2 -33.17 34.97 4.57
CA GLU A 2 -31.89 34.51 3.99
C GLU A 2 -31.05 33.65 4.96
N PHE A 3 -30.99 34.02 6.24
CA PHE A 3 -30.25 33.26 7.27
C PHE A 3 -30.83 31.85 7.51
N ILE A 4 -32.15 31.70 7.44
CA ILE A 4 -32.85 30.42 7.64
C ILE A 4 -32.62 29.53 6.42
N LEU A 5 -32.67 30.09 5.22
CA LEU A 5 -32.35 29.38 3.98
C LEU A 5 -30.89 28.91 3.94
N GLY A 6 -29.94 29.73 4.40
CA GLY A 6 -28.53 29.36 4.53
C GLY A 6 -28.30 28.21 5.52
N ALA A 7 -28.99 28.23 6.67
CA ALA A 7 -28.92 27.15 7.65
C ALA A 7 -29.50 25.83 7.12
N ILE A 8 -30.64 25.88 6.42
CA ILE A 8 -31.24 24.71 5.77
C ILE A 8 -30.32 24.17 4.68
N PHE A 9 -29.75 25.02 3.84
CA PHE A 9 -28.82 24.61 2.78
C PHE A 9 -27.56 23.96 3.35
N GLY A 10 -26.95 24.57 4.38
CA GLY A 10 -25.79 23.99 5.08
C GLY A 10 -26.10 22.63 5.69
N PHE A 11 -27.29 22.47 6.28
CA PHE A 11 -27.74 21.18 6.81
C PHE A 11 -27.90 20.13 5.70
N VAL A 12 -28.54 20.48 4.59
CA VAL A 12 -28.69 19.58 3.43
C VAL A 12 -27.33 19.18 2.86
N CYS A 13 -26.41 20.13 2.66
CA CYS A 13 -25.05 19.84 2.19
C CYS A 13 -24.29 18.92 3.15
N PHE A 14 -24.42 19.13 4.45
CA PHE A 14 -23.79 18.26 5.46
C PHE A 14 -24.30 16.82 5.37
N PHE A 15 -25.61 16.62 5.26
CA PHE A 15 -26.20 15.29 5.10
C PHE A 15 -25.81 14.65 3.77
N PHE A 16 -25.76 15.42 2.68
CA PHE A 16 -25.33 14.94 1.38
C PHE A 16 -23.86 14.49 1.40
N VAL A 17 -22.96 15.28 1.99
CA VAL A 17 -21.55 14.91 2.17
C VAL A 17 -21.40 13.67 3.06
N ARG A 18 -22.15 13.56 4.16
CA ARG A 18 -22.15 12.35 4.98
C ARG A 18 -22.65 11.13 4.22
N TYR A 19 -23.71 11.28 3.43
CA TYR A 19 -24.26 10.20 2.62
C TYR A 19 -23.25 9.71 1.57
N LEU A 20 -22.62 10.64 0.84
CA LEU A 20 -21.56 10.31 -0.11
C LEU A 20 -20.37 9.62 0.57
N LYS A 21 -19.91 10.13 1.72
CA LYS A 21 -18.84 9.47 2.50
C LYS A 21 -19.22 8.06 2.92
N LYS A 22 -20.47 7.84 3.37
CA LYS A 22 -20.97 6.51 3.76
C LYS A 22 -20.99 5.54 2.58
N GLN A 23 -21.51 5.97 1.42
CA GLN A 23 -21.51 5.20 0.18
C GLN A 23 -20.10 4.78 -0.26
N ILE A 24 -19.14 5.71 -0.21
CA ILE A 24 -17.73 5.42 -0.53
C ILE A 24 -17.16 4.39 0.46
N HIS A 25 -17.43 4.55 1.75
CA HIS A 25 -16.94 3.64 2.78
C HIS A 25 -17.55 2.24 2.68
N GLU A 26 -18.84 2.15 2.36
CA GLU A 26 -19.52 0.88 2.10
C GLU A 26 -18.95 0.18 0.86
N LYS A 27 -18.69 0.91 -0.24
CA LYS A 27 -18.03 0.36 -1.43
C LYS A 27 -16.62 -0.19 -1.12
N LYS A 28 -15.80 0.56 -0.35
CA LYS A 28 -14.49 0.07 0.13
C LYS A 28 -14.63 -1.19 1.00
N GLY A 29 -15.64 -1.23 1.88
CA GLY A 29 -15.96 -2.39 2.72
C GLY A 29 -16.41 -3.63 1.95
N VAL A 30 -17.16 -3.46 0.86
CA VAL A 30 -17.59 -4.55 -0.03
C VAL A 30 -16.38 -5.16 -0.74
N LYS A 31 -15.53 -4.34 -1.36
CA LYS A 31 -14.29 -4.83 -1.99
C LYS A 31 -13.41 -5.52 -0.95
N SER A 32 -13.19 -4.96 0.24
CA SER A 32 -12.41 -5.63 1.29
C SER A 32 -12.94 -7.01 1.71
N LYS A 33 -14.25 -7.27 1.59
CA LYS A 33 -14.85 -8.59 1.86
C LYS A 33 -14.57 -9.59 0.76
N GLU A 34 -14.55 -9.17 -0.50
CA GLU A 34 -14.23 -10.04 -1.65
C GLU A 34 -12.82 -10.61 -1.52
N TYR A 35 -11.87 -9.78 -1.10
CA TYR A 35 -10.47 -10.15 -0.89
C TYR A 35 -10.19 -10.66 0.53
N LYS A 36 -11.20 -11.10 1.28
CA LYS A 36 -11.03 -11.50 2.69
C LYS A 36 -10.45 -12.90 2.86
N ASN A 37 -10.79 -13.82 1.96
CA ASN A 37 -10.56 -15.27 2.12
C ASN A 37 -9.37 -15.80 1.29
N MET A 38 -8.42 -14.94 0.94
CA MET A 38 -7.29 -15.32 0.08
C MET A 38 -6.13 -15.87 0.93
N PRO A 39 -5.65 -17.11 0.71
CA PRO A 39 -4.57 -17.71 1.49
C PRO A 39 -3.29 -16.88 1.50
N PHE A 40 -2.92 -16.28 0.36
CA PHE A 40 -1.72 -15.43 0.28
C PHE A 40 -1.82 -14.20 1.19
N LYS A 41 -3.03 -13.65 1.37
CA LYS A 41 -3.28 -12.52 2.27
C LYS A 41 -2.96 -12.86 3.71
N GLU A 42 -3.27 -14.08 4.16
CA GLU A 42 -2.98 -14.49 5.54
C GLU A 42 -1.48 -14.59 5.77
N LYS A 43 -0.76 -15.26 4.86
CA LYS A 43 0.70 -15.36 4.89
C LYS A 43 1.36 -13.97 4.88
N LEU A 44 0.89 -13.07 4.01
CA LEU A 44 1.38 -11.70 3.94
C LEU A 44 1.09 -10.92 5.23
N ARG A 45 -0.14 -11.01 5.75
CA ARG A 45 -0.54 -10.36 7.01
C ARG A 45 0.34 -10.81 8.16
N ASP A 46 0.62 -12.11 8.26
CA ASP A 46 1.42 -12.67 9.35
C ASP A 46 2.90 -12.31 9.19
N THR A 47 3.40 -12.26 7.96
CA THR A 47 4.75 -11.75 7.66
C THR A 47 4.89 -10.27 8.04
N ILE A 48 3.93 -9.42 7.67
CA ILE A 48 3.95 -8.01 8.04
C ILE A 48 3.85 -7.85 9.57
N ARG A 49 3.01 -8.63 10.27
CA ARG A 49 2.97 -8.63 11.75
C ARG A 49 4.31 -8.95 12.35
N HIS A 50 5.00 -9.96 11.81
CA HIS A 50 6.34 -10.32 12.27
C HIS A 50 7.32 -9.17 12.09
N ILE A 51 7.30 -8.49 10.94
CA ILE A 51 8.13 -7.29 10.69
C ILE A 51 7.82 -6.19 11.71
N VAL A 52 6.54 -5.83 11.90
CA VAL A 52 6.17 -4.81 12.89
C VAL A 52 6.66 -5.20 14.29
N PHE A 53 6.52 -6.47 14.67
CA PHE A 53 6.97 -6.92 15.98
C PHE A 53 8.50 -6.88 16.15
N GLU A 54 9.27 -7.39 15.18
CA GLU A 54 10.73 -7.43 15.26
C GLU A 54 11.37 -6.05 15.15
N TYR A 55 10.89 -5.21 14.24
CA TYR A 55 11.58 -3.96 13.88
C TYR A 55 11.01 -2.75 14.62
N ASN A 56 9.72 -2.73 14.96
CA ASN A 56 9.16 -1.66 15.79
C ASN A 56 9.30 -1.96 17.29
N ILE A 57 8.77 -3.11 17.73
CA ILE A 57 8.59 -3.39 19.16
C ILE A 57 9.91 -3.81 19.81
N LYS A 58 10.68 -4.69 19.18
CA LYS A 58 11.99 -5.11 19.70
C LYS A 58 13.12 -4.10 19.42
N ARG A 59 12.84 -3.00 18.70
CA ARG A 59 13.80 -1.94 18.35
C ARG A 59 15.11 -2.45 17.76
N LYS A 60 15.06 -3.51 16.94
CA LYS A 60 16.17 -3.83 16.04
C LYS A 60 16.33 -2.70 15.02
N ASN A 61 17.51 -2.56 14.42
CA ASN A 61 17.74 -1.57 13.35
C ASN A 61 16.56 -1.56 12.38
N ASN A 62 15.99 -0.39 12.12
CA ASN A 62 14.74 -0.22 11.35
C ASN A 62 14.87 -0.60 9.86
N ASP A 63 15.96 -1.24 9.46
CA ASP A 63 16.24 -1.63 8.08
C ASP A 63 15.83 -3.09 7.84
N PHE A 64 14.87 -3.26 6.95
CA PHE A 64 14.39 -4.55 6.49
C PHE A 64 13.89 -4.40 5.05
N LEU A 65 13.94 -5.53 4.34
CA LEU A 65 13.41 -5.61 2.99
C LEU A 65 12.58 -6.89 2.85
N LEU A 66 11.29 -6.74 2.59
CA LEU A 66 10.42 -7.85 2.23
C LEU A 66 10.17 -7.85 0.72
N ASN A 67 10.81 -8.77 0.02
CA ASN A 67 10.56 -8.99 -1.41
C ASN A 67 9.37 -9.91 -1.63
N ILE A 68 8.52 -9.52 -2.58
CA ILE A 68 7.37 -10.28 -3.02
C ILE A 68 7.64 -10.75 -4.45
N TYR A 69 7.63 -12.07 -4.63
CA TYR A 69 7.93 -12.71 -5.91
C TYR A 69 6.70 -13.41 -6.48
N PHE A 70 6.63 -13.43 -7.80
CA PHE A 70 5.75 -14.28 -8.59
C PHE A 70 6.59 -15.09 -9.59
N ASP A 71 6.49 -16.42 -9.54
CA ASP A 71 7.22 -17.32 -10.43
C ASP A 71 8.74 -17.01 -10.49
N GLY A 72 9.32 -16.64 -9.34
CA GLY A 72 10.73 -16.26 -9.20
C GLY A 72 11.07 -14.82 -9.60
N ILE A 73 10.14 -14.07 -10.21
CA ILE A 73 10.32 -12.66 -10.59
C ILE A 73 9.88 -11.75 -9.44
N GLN A 74 10.72 -10.79 -9.07
CA GLN A 74 10.37 -9.82 -8.02
C GLN A 74 9.34 -8.83 -8.56
N LEU A 75 8.14 -8.80 -7.97
CA LEU A 75 7.06 -7.90 -8.36
C LEU A 75 7.04 -6.61 -7.55
N MET A 76 7.22 -6.72 -6.23
CA MET A 76 7.02 -5.62 -5.28
C MET A 76 7.92 -5.81 -4.07
N GLN A 77 8.09 -4.74 -3.29
CA GLN A 77 8.87 -4.76 -2.06
C GLN A 77 8.13 -4.00 -0.96
N ILE A 78 8.19 -4.50 0.28
CA ILE A 78 7.80 -3.75 1.47
C ILE A 78 9.07 -3.39 2.23
N MET A 79 9.24 -2.10 2.51
CA MET A 79 10.41 -1.52 3.15
C MET A 79 10.00 -0.57 4.24
N HIS A 80 10.97 -0.10 5.03
CA HIS A 80 10.75 1.00 5.93
C HIS A 80 10.45 2.29 5.15
N ARG A 81 9.46 3.08 5.60
CA ARG A 81 9.06 4.31 4.88
C ARG A 81 10.16 5.39 4.83
N SER A 82 11.12 5.35 5.75
CA SER A 82 12.25 6.29 5.78
C SER A 82 13.19 6.16 4.58
N HIS A 83 13.14 5.05 3.83
CA HIS A 83 13.87 4.92 2.58
C HIS A 83 13.32 5.82 1.47
N PHE A 84 12.14 6.41 1.67
CA PHE A 84 11.45 7.25 0.69
C PHE A 84 11.26 8.67 1.24
N PRO A 85 12.16 9.61 0.90
CA PRO A 85 12.04 11.02 1.28
C PRO A 85 10.69 11.61 0.87
N GLU A 86 10.11 11.11 -0.21
CA GLU A 86 8.81 11.53 -0.74
C GLU A 86 7.66 11.29 0.24
N LEU A 87 7.77 10.29 1.11
CA LEU A 87 6.78 9.95 2.12
C LEU A 87 7.00 10.67 3.46
N CYS A 88 8.19 11.25 3.68
CA CYS A 88 8.55 11.87 4.95
C CYS A 88 8.26 13.38 4.88
N LYS A 89 7.21 13.84 5.60
CA LYS A 89 6.82 15.26 5.63
C LYS A 89 7.40 16.01 6.82
N SER A 90 7.84 15.29 7.86
CA SER A 90 8.42 15.85 9.09
C SER A 90 9.46 14.90 9.71
N GLU A 91 10.32 15.41 10.60
CA GLU A 91 11.29 14.59 11.35
C GLU A 91 10.64 13.54 12.27
N TYR A 92 9.35 13.70 12.61
CA TYR A 92 8.58 12.69 13.34
C TYR A 92 8.16 11.50 12.45
N ASP A 93 8.26 11.62 11.12
CA ASP A 93 7.96 10.56 10.15
C ASP A 93 9.06 9.49 10.04
N VAL A 94 10.19 9.67 10.73
CA VAL A 94 11.28 8.66 10.84
C VAL A 94 10.89 7.52 11.80
N SER A 95 9.76 7.66 12.50
CA SER A 95 9.15 6.57 13.28
C SER A 95 8.77 5.38 12.40
N PHE A 96 8.70 4.19 13.02
CA PHE A 96 8.46 2.95 12.29
C PHE A 96 7.21 3.02 11.40
N GLY A 97 7.39 2.76 10.11
CA GLY A 97 6.30 2.69 9.14
C GLY A 97 6.68 1.89 7.90
N LEU A 98 5.69 1.29 7.27
CA LEU A 98 5.83 0.44 6.10
C LEU A 98 5.51 1.23 4.83
N ALA A 99 6.32 1.06 3.80
CA ALA A 99 6.06 1.54 2.46
C ALA A 99 6.05 0.37 1.48
N LEU A 100 5.10 0.38 0.56
CA LEU A 100 5.04 -0.54 -0.57
C LEU A 100 5.68 0.11 -1.78
N TYR A 101 6.75 -0.49 -2.27
CA TYR A 101 7.43 -0.12 -3.50
C TYR A 101 7.01 -1.06 -4.64
N ILE A 102 6.63 -0.46 -5.77
CA ILE A 102 6.11 -1.16 -6.94
C ILE A 102 6.87 -0.69 -8.20
N PRO A 103 7.90 -1.45 -8.66
CA PRO A 103 8.66 -1.10 -9.85
C PRO A 103 7.82 -1.27 -11.13
N THR A 104 7.82 -0.28 -12.02
CA THR A 104 7.03 -0.32 -13.27
C THR A 104 7.81 -0.86 -14.47
N LYS A 105 9.13 -1.03 -14.36
CA LYS A 105 10.02 -1.43 -15.47
C LYS A 105 9.58 -2.70 -16.21
N SER A 106 9.03 -3.68 -15.49
CA SER A 106 8.56 -4.95 -16.05
C SER A 106 7.05 -4.96 -16.37
N MET A 107 6.35 -3.84 -16.19
CA MET A 107 4.92 -3.75 -16.41
C MET A 107 4.58 -3.30 -17.83
N SER A 108 3.52 -3.85 -18.38
CA SER A 108 2.88 -3.31 -19.59
C SER A 108 2.15 -2.00 -19.29
N ILE A 109 1.89 -1.20 -20.33
CA ILE A 109 1.12 0.04 -20.22
C ILE A 109 -0.25 -0.20 -19.58
N ASN A 110 -0.94 -1.29 -19.97
CA ASN A 110 -2.23 -1.64 -19.41
C ASN A 110 -2.15 -1.94 -17.91
N GLN A 111 -1.09 -2.61 -17.46
CA GLN A 111 -0.86 -2.87 -16.03
C GLN A 111 -0.60 -1.58 -15.26
N ILE A 112 0.20 -0.66 -15.83
CA ILE A 112 0.46 0.65 -15.22
C ILE A 112 -0.83 1.45 -15.06
N GLU A 113 -1.68 1.50 -16.08
CA GLU A 113 -2.96 2.22 -16.02
C GLU A 113 -3.93 1.57 -15.03
N SER A 114 -4.04 0.24 -15.02
CA SER A 114 -4.84 -0.49 -14.02
C SER A 114 -4.34 -0.22 -12.58
N LEU A 115 -3.02 -0.19 -12.38
CA LEU A 115 -2.42 0.12 -11.09
C LEU A 115 -2.75 1.56 -10.66
N LYS A 116 -2.61 2.55 -11.55
CA LYS A 116 -2.98 3.94 -11.26
C LYS A 116 -4.44 4.06 -10.84
N LEU A 117 -5.35 3.43 -11.58
CA LEU A 117 -6.78 3.42 -11.26
C LEU A 117 -7.05 2.80 -9.89
N LEU A 118 -6.47 1.63 -9.62
CA LEU A 118 -6.63 0.92 -8.34
C LEU A 118 -6.12 1.77 -7.17
N LEU A 119 -4.93 2.36 -7.29
CA LEU A 119 -4.36 3.19 -6.24
C LEU A 119 -5.20 4.46 -6.00
N HIS A 120 -5.73 5.07 -7.07
CA HIS A 120 -6.60 6.24 -6.97
C HIS A 120 -7.91 5.92 -6.23
N GLU A 121 -8.52 4.75 -6.48
CA GLU A 121 -9.70 4.29 -5.73
C GLU A 121 -9.45 4.18 -4.21
N GLU A 122 -8.26 3.74 -3.82
CA GLU A 122 -7.94 3.49 -2.41
C GLU A 122 -7.56 4.77 -1.63
N SER A 123 -7.33 5.88 -2.33
CA SER A 123 -7.17 7.23 -1.75
C SER A 123 -5.97 7.35 -0.78
N GLU A 124 -4.84 6.78 -1.13
CA GLU A 124 -3.60 6.94 -0.34
C GLU A 124 -2.62 7.88 -1.05
N ILE A 125 -1.60 8.37 -0.33
CA ILE A 125 -0.61 9.31 -0.86
C ILE A 125 0.21 8.57 -1.92
N ILE A 126 -0.23 8.66 -3.16
CA ILE A 126 0.49 8.15 -4.32
C ILE A 126 1.49 9.22 -4.70
N LYS A 127 2.77 8.87 -4.63
CA LYS A 127 3.79 9.62 -5.35
C LYS A 127 4.35 8.71 -6.42
N HIS A 128 4.10 9.14 -7.65
CA HIS A 128 4.69 8.55 -8.83
C HIS A 128 5.95 9.36 -9.13
N VAL A 129 7.10 8.69 -9.09
CA VAL A 129 8.39 9.30 -9.42
C VAL A 129 8.69 8.90 -10.86
N ASP A 130 8.36 9.80 -11.78
CA ASP A 130 8.77 9.72 -13.18
C ASP A 130 9.88 10.74 -13.41
N GLY A 131 11.09 10.27 -13.71
CA GLY A 131 12.22 11.17 -13.98
C GLY A 131 13.65 10.60 -13.88
N GLY A 132 13.85 9.28 -13.74
CA GLY A 132 15.18 8.65 -13.67
C GLY A 132 15.26 7.31 -14.41
N GLU A 133 16.31 6.52 -14.18
CA GLU A 133 16.53 5.19 -14.81
C GLU A 133 15.48 4.12 -14.41
N ILE A 134 14.68 4.36 -13.35
CA ILE A 134 13.68 3.44 -12.82
C ILE A 134 12.41 4.22 -12.47
N SER A 135 11.30 3.88 -13.12
CA SER A 135 9.96 4.37 -12.76
C SER A 135 9.31 3.40 -11.76
N TYR A 136 8.60 3.94 -10.78
CA TYR A 136 7.96 3.16 -9.72
C TYR A 136 6.80 3.92 -9.05
N PHE A 137 5.92 3.17 -8.39
CA PHE A 137 4.93 3.70 -7.45
C PHE A 137 5.35 3.41 -6.01
N ILE A 138 5.12 4.38 -5.13
CA ILE A 138 5.22 4.19 -3.68
C ILE A 138 3.85 4.39 -3.04
N VAL A 139 3.50 3.50 -2.11
CA VAL A 139 2.30 3.62 -1.27
C VAL A 139 2.69 3.59 0.20
N ASP A 140 2.26 4.58 0.96
CA ASP A 140 2.48 4.65 2.41
C ASP A 140 1.48 3.77 3.17
N LEU A 141 1.93 2.61 3.62
CA LEU A 141 1.11 1.70 4.42
C LEU A 141 1.06 2.11 5.91
N GLY A 142 2.00 2.93 6.38
CA GLY A 142 2.20 3.26 7.78
C GLY A 142 2.32 1.99 8.64
N THR A 143 1.55 1.90 9.73
CA THR A 143 1.45 0.69 10.58
C THR A 143 0.23 -0.16 10.26
N ARG A 144 -0.49 0.12 9.16
CA ARG A 144 -1.81 -0.46 8.86
C ARG A 144 -1.70 -1.82 8.19
N ILE A 145 -1.31 -2.83 8.96
CA ILE A 145 -1.07 -4.21 8.50
C ILE A 145 -2.25 -4.79 7.67
N ARG A 146 -3.49 -4.60 8.16
CA ARG A 146 -4.69 -5.13 7.48
C ARG A 146 -4.90 -4.49 6.11
N PHE A 147 -4.61 -3.19 6.01
CA PHE A 147 -4.75 -2.45 4.76
C PHE A 147 -3.66 -2.87 3.77
N GLY A 148 -2.39 -2.95 4.20
CA GLY A 148 -1.30 -3.44 3.37
C GLY A 148 -1.59 -4.83 2.79
N GLY A 149 -2.02 -5.77 3.63
CA GLY A 149 -2.41 -7.10 3.17
C GLY A 149 -3.54 -7.07 2.12
N TYR A 150 -4.57 -6.25 2.34
CA TYR A 150 -5.68 -6.08 1.38
C TYR A 150 -5.23 -5.48 0.04
N LEU A 151 -4.47 -4.39 0.09
CA LEU A 151 -4.05 -3.65 -1.10
C LEU A 151 -3.17 -4.51 -1.99
N LEU A 152 -2.16 -5.19 -1.44
CA LEU A 152 -1.30 -6.09 -2.22
C LEU A 152 -2.08 -7.19 -2.89
N THR A 153 -3.04 -7.80 -2.19
CA THR A 153 -3.88 -8.83 -2.77
C THR A 153 -4.73 -8.31 -3.93
N ARG A 154 -5.28 -7.09 -3.83
CA ARG A 154 -5.97 -6.45 -4.97
C ARG A 154 -5.02 -6.22 -6.14
N ILE A 155 -3.82 -5.69 -5.89
CA ILE A 155 -2.82 -5.44 -6.93
C ILE A 155 -2.48 -6.74 -7.67
N ILE A 156 -2.21 -7.83 -6.95
CA ILE A 156 -1.89 -9.14 -7.56
C ILE A 156 -3.03 -9.64 -8.45
N LYS A 157 -4.28 -9.56 -7.99
CA LYS A 157 -5.43 -10.07 -8.74
C LYS A 157 -5.85 -9.17 -9.89
N GLU A 158 -5.92 -7.85 -9.68
CA GLU A 158 -6.49 -6.90 -10.63
C GLU A 158 -5.46 -6.34 -11.61
N VAL A 159 -4.20 -6.19 -11.19
CA VAL A 159 -3.13 -5.64 -12.05
C VAL A 159 -2.37 -6.77 -12.73
N PHE A 160 -1.88 -7.73 -11.96
CA PHE A 160 -1.04 -8.79 -12.52
C PHE A 160 -1.86 -10.00 -13.01
N ASN A 161 -3.11 -10.16 -12.57
CA ASN A 161 -3.98 -11.30 -12.90
C ASN A 161 -3.34 -12.65 -12.58
N GLU A 162 -2.55 -12.70 -11.50
CA GLU A 162 -1.71 -13.86 -11.19
C GLU A 162 -2.35 -14.83 -10.19
N GLN A 163 -1.96 -16.10 -10.30
CA GLN A 163 -2.38 -17.16 -9.38
C GLN A 163 -1.55 -17.15 -8.09
N GLU A 164 -2.24 -17.13 -6.95
CA GLU A 164 -1.62 -17.04 -5.61
C GLU A 164 -0.64 -18.17 -5.28
N SER A 165 -0.83 -19.37 -5.84
CA SER A 165 0.00 -20.55 -5.55
C SER A 165 1.47 -20.37 -5.93
N LYS A 166 1.76 -19.45 -6.85
CA LYS A 166 3.11 -19.13 -7.32
C LYS A 166 3.77 -17.96 -6.59
N MET A 167 3.06 -17.36 -5.63
CA MET A 167 3.56 -16.21 -4.88
C MET A 167 4.47 -16.66 -3.74
N SER A 168 5.61 -15.98 -3.58
CA SER A 168 6.52 -16.19 -2.46
C SER A 168 7.01 -14.90 -1.84
N LEU A 169 7.38 -14.98 -0.57
CA LEU A 169 7.85 -13.85 0.24
C LEU A 169 9.25 -14.19 0.74
N LYS A 170 10.19 -13.26 0.65
CA LYS A 170 11.51 -13.37 1.28
C LYS A 170 11.80 -12.09 2.07
N LEU A 171 12.03 -12.25 3.36
CA LEU A 171 12.40 -11.17 4.27
C LEU A 171 13.93 -11.18 4.42
N PHE A 172 14.53 -10.01 4.25
CA PHE A 172 15.95 -9.75 4.45
C PHE A 172 16.11 -8.73 5.58
N SER A 173 17.09 -8.95 6.45
CA SER A 173 17.55 -7.98 7.46
C SER A 173 18.84 -7.29 7.00
N GLU A 174 19.18 -6.17 7.64
CA GLU A 174 20.46 -5.46 7.44
C GLU A 174 21.65 -6.45 7.56
N GLY A 175 22.37 -6.69 6.46
CA GLY A 175 23.44 -7.70 6.33
C GLY A 175 23.14 -8.85 5.36
N GLU A 176 21.87 -9.10 5.05
CA GLU A 176 21.41 -10.09 4.06
C GLU A 176 20.77 -9.43 2.83
N LEU A 177 20.93 -8.11 2.68
CA LEU A 177 20.31 -7.37 1.59
C LEU A 177 20.76 -7.98 0.25
N PRO A 178 19.82 -8.20 -0.70
CA PRO A 178 20.10 -8.90 -1.95
C PRO A 178 20.94 -8.08 -2.94
N TYR A 179 21.36 -6.88 -2.55
CA TYR A 179 22.18 -5.98 -3.35
C TYR A 179 23.54 -5.85 -2.67
N GLN A 180 24.60 -6.25 -3.37
CA GLN A 180 25.95 -5.90 -2.93
C GLN A 180 26.09 -4.38 -3.05
N LEU A 181 26.32 -3.71 -1.92
CA LEU A 181 26.85 -2.35 -1.90
C LEU A 181 28.25 -2.44 -2.49
N ASN A 182 28.37 -2.17 -3.79
CA ASN A 182 29.67 -1.93 -4.43
C ASN A 182 30.21 -0.57 -4.00
#